data_AF-A0A229TII5-F1
#
_entry.id   AF-A0A229TII5-F1
#
_cell.length_a   1.000
_cell.length_b   1.000
_cell.length_c   1.000
_cell.angle_alpha   90.00
_cell.angle_beta   90.00
_cell.angle_gamma   90.00
#
_symmetry.space_group_name_H-M   'P 1'
#
loop_
_entity.id
_entity.type
_entity.pdbx_description
1 polymer ?
#
loop_
_entity_poly.entity_id
_entity_poly.type
_entity_poly.pdbx_seq_one_letter_code
_entity_poly.pdbx_strand_id
1 'polypeptide(L)'
;MEGEIYDGIPLERLPLEEVHVPDPQHLRRSLRYPGALDIESEHAVEAVFDPRRLVGRDPSSRTGESIRVLGHSPGMGRLLVVVLVPDRHPPNGIWHVATAWPADRRARQVYRGLREVR
;
A
#
# COMPACT_ATOMS: atom_id res chain seq x y z
N MET A 1 -4.39 15.81 -15.99
CA MET A 1 -3.73 14.53 -15.66
C MET A 1 -4.89 13.57 -15.43
N GLU A 2 -5.21 12.73 -16.41
CA GLU A 2 -6.19 11.66 -16.17
C GLU A 2 -5.62 10.78 -15.05
N GLY A 3 -6.38 10.61 -13.97
CA GLY A 3 -5.97 9.76 -12.85
C GLY A 3 -5.77 8.33 -13.32
N GLU A 4 -4.87 7.58 -12.68
CA GLU A 4 -4.76 6.14 -12.94
C GLU A 4 -6.09 5.44 -12.64
N ILE A 5 -6.44 4.45 -13.47
CA ILE A 5 -7.72 3.75 -13.42
C ILE A 5 -7.48 2.26 -13.14
N TYR A 6 -8.34 1.66 -12.33
CA TYR A 6 -8.47 0.23 -12.08
C TYR A 6 -9.82 -0.22 -12.62
N ASP A 7 -9.83 -0.89 -13.77
CA ASP A 7 -11.05 -1.45 -14.40
C ASP A 7 -12.23 -0.46 -14.45
N GLY A 8 -11.96 0.76 -14.89
CA GLY A 8 -12.94 1.84 -15.00
C GLY A 8 -13.14 2.68 -13.72
N ILE A 9 -12.53 2.30 -12.59
CA ILE A 9 -12.60 3.04 -11.32
C ILE A 9 -11.32 3.87 -11.13
N PRO A 10 -11.39 5.19 -10.92
CA PRO A 10 -10.23 5.98 -10.54
C PRO A 10 -9.60 5.44 -9.25
N LEU A 11 -8.27 5.30 -9.18
CA LEU A 11 -7.60 4.70 -8.03
C LEU A 11 -7.92 5.39 -6.71
N GLU A 12 -8.10 6.71 -6.71
CA GLU A 12 -8.46 7.49 -5.54
C GLU A 12 -9.90 7.24 -5.05
N ARG A 13 -10.73 6.58 -5.86
CA ARG A 13 -12.11 6.20 -5.55
C ARG A 13 -12.27 4.69 -5.33
N LEU A 14 -11.19 3.91 -5.38
CA LEU A 14 -11.27 2.48 -5.08
C LEU A 14 -11.80 2.28 -3.65
N PRO A 15 -12.81 1.43 -3.46
CA PRO A 15 -13.28 1.09 -2.13
C PRO A 15 -12.13 0.37 -1.40
N LEU A 16 -11.80 0.89 -0.22
CA LEU A 16 -10.78 0.33 0.67
C LEU A 16 -11.36 0.42 2.08
N GLU A 17 -12.16 -0.58 2.41
CA GLU A 17 -12.99 -0.64 3.61
C GLU A 17 -12.39 -1.62 4.62
N GLU A 18 -11.89 -2.76 4.15
CA GLU A 18 -11.33 -3.81 4.98
C GLU A 18 -10.01 -4.33 4.40
N VAL A 19 -9.06 -4.61 5.31
CA VAL A 19 -7.72 -5.08 4.95
C VAL A 19 -7.36 -6.26 5.84
N HIS A 20 -7.10 -7.40 5.23
CA HIS A 20 -6.61 -8.58 5.94
C HIS A 20 -5.13 -8.83 5.65
N VAL A 21 -4.45 -9.41 6.64
CA VAL A 21 -3.09 -9.93 6.51
C VAL A 21 -3.16 -11.45 6.65
N PRO A 22 -3.45 -12.19 5.57
CA PRO A 22 -3.73 -13.63 5.67
C PRO A 22 -2.49 -14.43 6.08
N ASP A 23 -1.30 -14.00 5.68
CA ASP A 23 -0.03 -14.58 6.11
C ASP A 23 0.99 -13.47 6.46
N PRO A 24 1.22 -13.20 7.76
CA PRO A 24 2.21 -12.23 8.21
C PRO A 24 3.65 -12.57 7.80
N GLN A 25 3.98 -13.80 7.41
CA GLN A 25 5.33 -14.15 6.95
C GLN A 25 5.74 -13.37 5.72
N HIS A 26 4.80 -12.95 4.88
CA HIS A 26 5.11 -12.12 3.71
C HIS A 26 5.59 -10.71 4.07
N LEU A 27 5.33 -10.26 5.30
CA LEU A 27 5.85 -9.01 5.85
C LEU A 27 7.25 -9.16 6.46
N ARG A 28 7.69 -10.40 6.72
CA ARG A 28 9.06 -10.72 7.15
C ARG A 28 10.03 -10.73 5.97
N ARG A 29 10.23 -9.56 5.38
CA ARG A 29 11.09 -9.39 4.19
C ARG A 29 12.54 -9.75 4.46
N SER A 30 13.03 -9.68 5.70
CA SER A 30 14.38 -10.09 6.11
C SER A 30 14.71 -11.53 5.72
N LEU A 31 13.71 -12.41 5.66
CA LEU A 31 13.85 -13.81 5.21
C LEU A 31 14.24 -13.94 3.73
N ARG A 32 13.92 -12.92 2.92
CA ARG A 32 14.16 -12.91 1.46
C ARG A 32 15.24 -11.92 1.05
N TYR A 33 15.43 -10.85 1.83
CA TYR A 33 16.27 -9.71 1.49
C TYR A 33 17.13 -9.32 2.72
N PRO A 34 18.43 -9.64 2.72
CA PRO A 34 19.32 -9.29 3.83
C PRO A 34 19.28 -7.79 4.15
N GLY A 35 19.14 -7.46 5.43
CA GLY A 35 19.04 -6.07 5.92
C GLY A 35 17.69 -5.40 5.71
N ALA A 36 16.69 -6.09 5.14
CA ALA A 36 15.33 -5.59 5.10
C ALA A 36 14.71 -5.55 6.49
N LEU A 37 13.89 -4.52 6.73
CA LEU A 37 13.13 -4.37 7.95
C LEU A 37 11.82 -5.14 7.83
N ASP A 38 11.53 -5.98 8.83
CA ASP A 38 10.26 -6.67 8.93
C ASP A 38 9.17 -5.73 9.43
N ILE A 39 7.96 -5.92 8.89
CA ILE A 39 6.80 -5.08 9.19
C ILE A 39 5.79 -5.93 9.97
N GLU A 40 5.31 -5.43 11.10
CA GLU A 40 4.19 -6.07 11.80
C GLU A 40 2.87 -5.78 11.07
N SER A 41 1.92 -6.71 11.15
CA SER A 41 0.63 -6.62 10.46
C SER A 41 -0.10 -5.31 10.75
N GLU A 42 -0.09 -4.88 12.02
CA GLU A 42 -0.72 -3.64 12.45
C GLU A 42 -0.15 -2.40 11.73
N HIS A 43 1.17 -2.32 11.54
CA HIS A 43 1.79 -1.19 10.87
C HIS A 43 1.49 -1.15 9.37
N ALA A 44 1.38 -2.31 8.73
CA ALA A 44 0.92 -2.38 7.35
C ALA A 44 -0.52 -1.85 7.22
N VAL A 45 -1.42 -2.26 8.12
CA VAL A 45 -2.81 -1.81 8.16
C VAL A 45 -2.91 -0.32 8.45
N GLU A 46 -2.14 0.21 9.41
CA GLU A 46 -2.08 1.65 9.70
C GLU A 46 -1.70 2.47 8.46
N ALA A 47 -0.67 2.05 7.72
CA ALA A 47 -0.25 2.73 6.50
C ALA A 47 -1.31 2.66 5.41
N VAL A 48 -2.06 1.56 5.32
CA VAL A 48 -3.16 1.44 4.36
C VAL A 48 -4.32 2.37 4.70
N PHE A 49 -4.64 2.56 5.98
CA PHE A 49 -5.72 3.44 6.42
C PHE A 49 -5.28 4.88 6.70
N ASP A 50 -4.04 5.26 6.36
CA ASP A 50 -3.61 6.65 6.42
C ASP A 50 -4.58 7.55 5.63
N PRO A 51 -5.20 8.57 6.25
CA PRO A 51 -6.10 9.49 5.57
C PRO A 51 -5.46 10.26 4.42
N ARG A 52 -4.12 10.33 4.39
CA ARG A 52 -3.32 10.99 3.33
C ARG A 52 -2.61 9.99 2.43
N ARG A 53 -2.98 8.71 2.47
CA ARG A 53 -2.36 7.68 1.65
C ARG A 53 -2.39 8.05 0.17
N LEU A 54 -1.42 7.53 -0.56
CA LEU A 54 -1.39 7.52 -2.01
C LEU A 54 -1.67 6.12 -2.52
N VAL A 55 -2.47 6.01 -3.57
CA VAL A 55 -2.78 4.75 -4.24
C VAL A 55 -2.27 4.82 -5.67
N GLY A 56 -1.55 3.78 -6.10
CA GLY A 56 -1.03 3.62 -7.46
C GLY A 56 -1.16 2.16 -7.90
N ARG A 57 -1.10 1.90 -9.22
CA ARG A 57 -0.96 0.51 -9.70
C ARG A 57 0.36 -0.09 -9.22
N ASP A 58 0.37 -1.38 -8.90
CA ASP A 58 1.63 -2.08 -8.67
C ASP A 58 2.29 -2.39 -10.03
N PRO A 59 3.44 -1.78 -10.37
CA PRO A 59 4.11 -2.03 -11.65
C PRO A 59 4.63 -3.46 -11.79
N SER A 60 4.76 -4.20 -10.68
CA SER A 60 5.15 -5.62 -10.69
C SER A 60 3.97 -6.58 -10.79
N SER A 61 2.73 -6.10 -10.82
CA SER A 61 1.55 -6.96 -10.90
C SER A 61 1.44 -7.59 -12.28
N ARG A 62 1.49 -8.94 -12.34
CA ARG A 62 1.35 -9.68 -13.60
C ARG A 62 -0.08 -9.72 -14.11
N THR A 63 -1.06 -9.75 -13.20
CA THR A 63 -2.49 -9.71 -13.54
C THR A 63 -2.99 -8.28 -13.69
N GLY A 64 -2.20 -7.29 -13.25
CA GLY A 64 -2.61 -5.91 -13.13
C GLY A 64 -3.46 -5.65 -11.87
N GLU A 65 -3.94 -6.66 -11.17
CA GLU A 65 -4.94 -6.46 -10.11
C GLU A 65 -4.36 -5.88 -8.82
N SER A 66 -3.04 -5.86 -8.66
CA SER A 66 -2.42 -5.40 -7.43
C SER A 66 -2.25 -3.87 -7.44
N ILE A 67 -2.44 -3.26 -6.28
CA ILE A 67 -2.19 -1.83 -6.05
C ILE A 67 -1.07 -1.65 -5.04
N ARG A 68 -0.44 -0.47 -5.06
CA ARG A 68 0.44 -0.01 -3.99
C ARG A 68 -0.23 1.12 -3.24
N VAL A 69 -0.19 1.02 -1.92
CA VAL A 69 -0.54 2.09 -1.01
C VAL A 69 0.75 2.64 -0.39
N LEU A 70 0.95 3.94 -0.46
CA LEU A 70 1.99 4.65 0.28
C LEU A 70 1.32 5.48 1.38
N GLY A 71 1.55 5.11 2.63
CA GLY A 71 0.93 5.78 3.77
C GLY A 71 1.77 5.70 5.04
N HIS A 72 1.42 6.52 6.02
CA HIS A 72 2.11 6.68 7.28
C HIS A 72 1.57 5.70 8.33
N SER A 73 2.45 4.88 8.90
CA SER A 73 2.18 4.10 10.11
C SER A 73 2.61 4.90 11.34
N PRO A 74 1.66 5.32 12.22
CA PRO A 74 1.98 5.98 13.48
C PRO A 74 2.77 5.09 14.43
N GLY A 75 2.40 3.81 14.59
CA GLY A 75 3.10 2.89 15.47
C GLY A 75 4.57 2.68 15.11
N MET A 76 4.90 2.76 13.81
CA MET A 76 6.27 2.64 13.33
C MET A 76 6.99 3.99 13.10
N GLY A 77 6.25 5.10 13.13
CA GLY A 77 6.74 6.45 12.86
C GLY A 77 7.32 6.63 11.45
N ARG A 78 6.85 5.87 10.45
CA ARG A 78 7.43 5.80 9.10
C ARG A 78 6.38 5.69 8.02
N LEU A 79 6.75 6.12 6.82
CA LEU A 79 5.99 5.83 5.61
C LEU A 79 6.30 4.42 5.13
N LEU A 80 5.26 3.65 4.81
CA LEU A 80 5.35 2.31 4.26
C LEU A 80 4.74 2.28 2.86
N VAL A 81 5.33 1.46 2.01
CA VAL A 81 4.70 0.99 0.77
C VAL A 81 4.10 -0.38 1.07
N VAL A 82 2.80 -0.53 0.87
CA VAL A 82 2.05 -1.76 1.08
C VAL A 82 1.48 -2.20 -0.27
N VAL A 83 1.73 -3.45 -0.66
CA VAL A 83 1.13 -4.05 -1.85
C VAL A 83 -0.14 -4.76 -1.43
N LEU A 84 -1.26 -4.40 -2.07
CA LEU A 84 -2.56 -5.02 -1.86
C LEU A 84 -3.01 -5.78 -3.10
N VAL A 85 -3.65 -6.91 -2.88
CA VAL A 85 -4.37 -7.70 -3.88
C VAL A 85 -5.84 -7.72 -3.45
N PRO A 86 -6.80 -7.52 -4.36
CA PRO A 86 -8.20 -7.52 -3.95
C PRO A 86 -8.61 -8.94 -3.57
N ASP A 87 -9.55 -9.06 -2.63
CA ASP A 87 -10.17 -10.36 -2.31
C ASP A 87 -10.90 -10.95 -3.54
N ARG A 88 -11.52 -10.06 -4.33
CA ARG A 88 -12.25 -10.41 -5.53
C ARG A 88 -12.13 -9.35 -6.62
N HIS A 89 -12.37 -9.76 -7.85
CA HIS A 89 -12.44 -8.87 -9.00
C HIS A 89 -13.88 -8.74 -9.54
N PRO A 90 -14.40 -7.51 -9.78
CA PRO A 90 -13.80 -6.22 -9.44
C PRO A 90 -13.74 -6.00 -7.91
N PRO A 91 -12.85 -5.12 -7.40
CA PRO A 91 -12.68 -4.88 -5.98
C PRO A 91 -13.96 -4.38 -5.31
N ASN A 92 -14.34 -5.00 -4.20
CA ASN A 92 -15.56 -4.68 -3.43
C ASN A 92 -15.26 -3.96 -2.10
N GLY A 93 -14.03 -3.52 -1.86
CA GLY A 93 -13.63 -2.90 -0.60
C GLY A 93 -12.72 -3.74 0.28
N ILE A 94 -12.64 -5.06 0.02
CA ILE A 94 -11.82 -6.00 0.79
C ILE A 94 -10.50 -6.27 0.07
N TRP A 95 -9.39 -6.10 0.80
CA TRP A 95 -8.04 -6.25 0.27
C TRP A 95 -7.17 -7.13 1.16
N HIS A 96 -6.25 -7.86 0.54
CA HIS A 96 -5.24 -8.66 1.21
C HIS A 96 -3.86 -8.03 1.07
N VAL A 97 -3.14 -7.91 2.19
CA VAL A 97 -1.74 -7.48 2.18
C VAL A 97 -0.88 -8.58 1.59
N ALA A 98 -0.27 -8.30 0.44
CA ALA A 98 0.68 -9.20 -0.19
C ALA A 98 2.09 -9.04 0.37
N THR A 99 2.51 -7.81 0.68
CA THR A 99 3.78 -7.50 1.38
C THR A 99 3.82 -6.01 1.72
N ALA A 100 4.78 -5.57 2.54
CA ALA A 100 5.03 -4.16 2.83
C ALA A 100 6.52 -3.88 3.07
N TRP A 101 6.94 -2.62 2.93
CA TRP A 101 8.29 -2.18 3.23
C TRP A 101 8.40 -0.67 3.50
N PRO A 102 9.48 -0.22 4.16
CA PRO A 102 9.72 1.22 4.36
C PRO A 102 9.85 1.97 3.03
N ALA A 103 9.13 3.08 2.90
CA ALA A 103 9.20 3.94 1.73
C ALA A 103 10.63 4.51 1.55
N ASP A 104 11.11 4.54 0.31
CA ASP A 104 12.40 5.14 -0.03
C ASP A 104 12.36 6.68 -0.04
N ARG A 105 13.50 7.33 -0.34
CA ARG A 105 13.58 8.80 -0.37
C ARG A 105 12.61 9.43 -1.35
N ARG A 106 12.41 8.83 -2.53
CA ARG A 106 11.56 9.38 -3.59
C ARG A 106 10.09 9.29 -3.19
N ALA A 107 9.64 8.14 -2.72
CA ALA A 107 8.29 7.95 -2.20
C ALA A 107 7.99 8.94 -1.06
N ARG A 108 8.92 9.11 -0.12
CA ARG A 108 8.76 10.11 0.96
C ARG A 108 8.62 11.54 0.44
N GLN A 109 9.35 11.91 -0.61
CA GLN A 109 9.24 13.24 -1.21
C GLN A 109 7.88 13.45 -1.89
N VAL A 110 7.39 12.47 -2.64
CA VAL A 110 6.06 12.51 -3.27
C VAL A 110 4.97 12.67 -2.21
N TYR A 111 5.01 11.88 -1.15
CA TYR A 111 4.04 11.97 -0.05
C TYR A 111 4.08 13.33 0.66
N ARG A 112 5.28 13.90 0.86
CA ARG A 112 5.43 15.24 1.47
C ARG A 112 4.93 16.36 0.56
N GLY A 113 5.12 16.26 -0.75
CA GLY A 113 4.58 17.24 -1.69
C GLY A 113 3.06 17.42 -1.57
N LEU A 114 2.32 16.38 -1.17
CA LEU A 114 0.89 16.49 -0.85
C LEU A 114 0.58 17.21 0.45
N ARG A 115 1.51 17.22 1.42
CA ARG A 115 1.34 17.98 2.66
C ARG A 115 1.44 19.49 2.44
N GLU A 116 2.17 19.94 1.42
CA GLU A 116 2.45 21.36 1.17
C GLU A 116 1.41 22.02 0.23
N VAL A 117 0.59 21.22 -0.46
CA VAL A 117 -0.41 21.69 -1.44
C VAL A 117 -1.82 21.86 -0.81
N ARG A 118 -1.94 21.76 0.52
CA ARG A 118 -3.20 21.92 1.25
C ARG A 118 -3.14 23.01 2.30
#